data_AF-A0AAJ4RD97-F1
#
_entry.id   AF-A0AAJ4RD97-F1
#
_cell.length_a   1.000
_cell.length_b   1.000
_cell.length_c   1.000
_cell.angle_alpha   90.00
_cell.angle_beta   90.00
_cell.angle_gamma   90.00
#
_symmetry.space_group_name_H-M   'P 1'
#
loop_
_entity.id
_entity.type
_entity.pdbx_description
1 polymer ?
#
loop_
_entity_poly.entity_id
_entity_poly.type
_entity_poly.pdbx_seq_one_letter_code
_entity_poly.pdbx_strand_id
1 'polypeptide(L)'
;MSMKKKLLIVLGVLLALVPLGVLTDNPAWGEWDLDYYKEKLGFIPQGMAHASSIKPLIPDYEVPGLGTISGYYISAIVGVILVFAIYFILAKVLKGKKVER
;
A
#
# COMPACT_ATOMS: atom_id res chain seq x y z
N MET A 1 28.58 -16.29 1.62
CA MET A 1 27.56 -15.57 0.82
C MET A 1 27.71 -14.07 1.02
N SER A 2 27.81 -13.28 -0.05
CA SER A 2 27.91 -11.81 0.02
C SER A 2 26.69 -11.18 0.72
N MET A 3 26.90 -10.06 1.42
CA MET A 3 25.84 -9.28 2.08
C MET A 3 24.73 -8.88 1.10
N LYS A 4 25.08 -8.50 -0.14
CA LYS A 4 24.09 -8.20 -1.20
C LYS A 4 23.21 -9.40 -1.51
N LYS A 5 23.81 -10.59 -1.60
CA LYS A 5 23.08 -11.84 -1.87
C LYS A 5 22.17 -12.23 -0.69
N LYS A 6 22.60 -11.99 0.55
CA LYS A 6 21.75 -12.15 1.75
C LYS A 6 20.53 -11.23 1.71
N LEU A 7 20.75 -9.94 1.44
CA LEU A 7 19.67 -8.95 1.34
C LEU A 7 18.65 -9.31 0.25
N LEU A 8 19.13 -9.71 -0.93
CA LEU A 8 18.23 -10.12 -2.03
C LEU A 8 17.41 -11.35 -1.69
N ILE A 9 17.98 -12.32 -0.97
CA ILE A 9 17.23 -13.50 -0.51
C ILE A 9 16.16 -13.07 0.49
N VAL A 10 16.50 -12.25 1.49
CA VAL A 10 15.52 -11.76 2.47
C VAL A 10 14.39 -11.00 1.77
N LEU A 11 14.73 -10.11 0.83
CA LEU A 11 13.73 -9.35 0.08
C LEU A 11 12.85 -10.26 -0.77
N GLY A 12 13.43 -11.27 -1.43
CA GLY A 12 12.66 -12.25 -2.21
C GLY A 12 11.70 -13.06 -1.35
N VAL A 13 12.13 -13.47 -0.15
CA VAL A 13 11.27 -14.16 0.82
C VAL A 13 10.13 -13.24 1.28
N LEU A 14 10.41 -11.98 1.61
CA LEU A 14 9.38 -11.02 1.99
C LEU A 14 8.36 -10.79 0.87
N LEU A 15 8.80 -10.67 -0.38
CA LEU A 15 7.91 -10.52 -1.54
C LEU A 15 7.02 -11.74 -1.77
N ALA A 16 7.57 -12.95 -1.62
CA ALA A 16 6.78 -14.19 -1.65
C ALA A 16 5.77 -14.26 -0.48
N LEU A 17 6.13 -13.62 0.65
CA LEU A 17 5.32 -13.32 1.83
C LEU A 17 3.97 -12.64 1.53
N VAL A 18 4.05 -11.58 0.73
CA VAL A 18 2.99 -10.59 0.53
C VAL A 18 1.61 -11.17 0.18
N PRO A 19 1.45 -12.07 -0.82
CA PRO A 19 0.13 -12.56 -1.21
C PRO A 19 -0.56 -13.42 -0.15
N LEU A 20 0.14 -13.88 0.90
CA LEU A 20 -0.50 -14.61 2.00
C LEU A 20 -1.53 -13.76 2.75
N GLY A 21 -1.43 -12.43 2.68
CA GLY A 21 -2.42 -11.52 3.27
C GLY A 21 -3.83 -11.66 2.67
N VAL A 22 -3.95 -12.16 1.43
CA VAL A 22 -5.27 -12.38 0.78
C VAL A 22 -6.03 -13.55 1.43
N LEU A 23 -5.37 -14.38 2.24
CA LEU A 23 -5.98 -15.53 2.89
C LEU A 23 -6.73 -15.19 4.19
N THR A 24 -6.65 -13.95 4.67
CA THR A 24 -7.31 -13.52 5.92
C THR A 24 -8.46 -12.56 5.64
N ASP A 25 -9.55 -12.72 6.39
CA ASP A 25 -10.67 -11.76 6.40
C ASP A 25 -10.40 -10.53 7.29
N ASN A 26 -9.22 -10.44 7.92
CA ASN A 26 -8.87 -9.28 8.75
C ASN A 26 -8.44 -8.11 7.87
N PRO A 27 -8.78 -6.86 8.24
CA PRO A 27 -8.38 -5.68 7.49
C PRO A 27 -6.86 -5.52 7.44
N ALA A 28 -6.38 -4.95 6.33
CA ALA A 28 -4.97 -4.66 6.16
C ALA A 28 -4.47 -3.69 7.23
N TRP A 29 -3.18 -3.80 7.57
CA TRP A 29 -2.57 -2.90 8.54
C TRP A 29 -2.64 -1.46 8.05
N GLY A 30 -3.30 -0.59 8.82
CA GLY A 30 -3.52 0.82 8.47
C GLY A 30 -4.85 1.11 7.79
N GLU A 31 -5.65 0.10 7.43
CA GLU A 31 -6.98 0.25 6.81
C GLU A 31 -8.12 -0.09 7.78
N TRP A 32 -7.93 0.25 9.05
CA TRP A 32 -8.95 0.04 10.05
C TRP A 32 -9.96 1.18 10.08
N ASP A 33 -11.23 0.83 10.04
CA ASP A 33 -12.33 1.78 10.22
C ASP A 33 -12.52 2.18 11.69
N LEU A 34 -13.26 3.29 11.91
CA LEU A 34 -13.57 3.78 13.26
C LEU A 34 -14.28 2.73 14.12
N ASP A 35 -15.12 1.90 13.51
CA ASP A 35 -15.82 0.80 14.19
C ASP A 35 -14.84 -0.29 14.66
N TYR A 36 -13.80 -0.59 13.88
CA TYR A 36 -12.75 -1.52 14.29
C TYR A 36 -12.03 -1.02 15.56
N TYR A 37 -11.68 0.26 15.61
CA TYR A 37 -11.07 0.85 16.82
C TYR A 37 -12.01 0.81 18.02
N LYS A 38 -13.28 1.13 17.81
CA LYS A 38 -14.29 1.07 18.87
C LYS A 38 -14.46 -0.35 19.41
N GLU A 39 -14.45 -1.36 18.55
CA GLU A 39 -14.54 -2.77 18.94
C GLU A 39 -13.28 -3.24 19.70
N LYS A 40 -12.08 -2.93 19.19
CA LYS A 40 -10.82 -3.45 19.76
C LYS A 40 -10.30 -2.65 20.95
N LEU A 41 -10.55 -1.34 21.00
CA LEU A 41 -10.06 -0.45 22.05
C LEU A 41 -11.16 0.00 23.03
N GLY A 42 -12.44 -0.19 22.67
CA GLY A 42 -13.58 0.30 23.45
C GLY A 42 -13.89 1.79 23.25
N PHE A 43 -13.11 2.50 22.45
CA PHE A 43 -13.32 3.92 22.12
C PHE A 43 -12.72 4.28 20.75
N ILE A 44 -13.15 5.40 20.20
CA ILE A 44 -12.55 6.00 18.99
C ILE A 44 -11.52 7.04 19.44
N PRO A 45 -10.23 6.89 19.09
CA PRO A 45 -9.22 7.90 19.37
C PRO A 45 -9.60 9.26 18.78
N GLN A 46 -9.48 10.33 19.57
CA GLN A 46 -9.96 11.67 19.18
C GLN A 46 -9.37 12.19 17.87
N GLY A 47 -8.09 11.89 17.59
CA GLY A 47 -7.44 12.26 16.33
C GLY A 47 -8.02 11.57 15.10
N MET A 48 -8.72 10.43 15.28
CA MET A 48 -9.37 9.69 14.20
C MET A 48 -10.85 10.05 14.04
N ALA A 49 -11.50 10.55 15.09
CA ALA A 49 -12.92 10.94 15.05
C ALA A 49 -13.23 12.01 13.97
N HIS A 50 -12.24 12.82 13.60
CA HIS A 50 -12.34 13.86 12.58
C HIS A 50 -11.34 13.67 11.45
N ALA A 51 -10.77 12.47 11.29
CA ALA A 51 -9.86 12.20 10.20
C ALA A 51 -10.61 12.29 8.87
N SER A 52 -10.22 13.25 8.03
CA SER A 52 -10.70 13.33 6.65
C SER A 52 -10.15 12.13 5.88
N SER A 53 -11.01 11.18 5.52
CA SER A 53 -10.61 10.07 4.66
C SER A 53 -10.35 10.58 3.25
N ILE A 54 -9.14 10.35 2.75
CA ILE A 54 -8.86 10.47 1.32
C ILE A 54 -9.54 9.28 0.67
N LYS A 55 -10.43 9.54 -0.29
CA LYS A 55 -11.09 8.46 -1.03
C LYS A 55 -10.03 7.65 -1.77
N PRO A 56 -9.94 6.33 -1.54
CA PRO A 56 -9.00 5.48 -2.26
C PRO A 56 -9.34 5.45 -3.75
N LEU A 57 -8.32 5.30 -4.59
CA LEU A 57 -8.49 5.22 -6.04
C LEU A 57 -9.24 3.95 -6.47
N ILE A 58 -8.97 2.84 -5.78
CA ILE A 58 -9.64 1.55 -5.95
C ILE A 58 -10.09 1.12 -4.55
N PRO A 59 -11.33 1.44 -4.15
CA PRO A 59 -11.88 1.03 -2.85
C PRO A 59 -11.86 -0.48 -2.69
N ASP A 60 -11.53 -0.95 -1.49
CA ASP A 60 -11.53 -2.36 -1.08
C ASP A 60 -10.69 -3.28 -1.98
N TYR A 61 -9.79 -2.70 -2.80
CA TYR A 61 -9.05 -3.40 -3.84
C TYR A 61 -9.94 -4.11 -4.87
N GLU A 62 -11.21 -3.74 -4.95
CA GLU A 62 -12.19 -4.37 -5.83
C GLU A 62 -12.27 -3.64 -7.17
N VAL A 63 -12.31 -4.42 -8.25
CA VAL A 63 -12.50 -3.90 -9.60
C VAL A 63 -13.79 -4.51 -10.16
N PRO A 64 -14.78 -3.68 -10.52
CA PRO A 64 -16.06 -4.18 -11.03
C PRO A 64 -15.88 -5.14 -12.21
N GLY A 65 -16.58 -6.27 -12.18
CA GLY A 65 -16.51 -7.30 -13.23
C GLY A 65 -15.32 -8.25 -13.12
N LEU A 66 -14.49 -8.11 -12.07
CA LEU A 66 -13.41 -9.04 -11.74
C LEU A 66 -13.69 -9.74 -10.41
N GLY A 67 -13.15 -10.94 -10.23
CA GLY A 67 -13.18 -11.62 -8.94
C GLY A 67 -12.31 -10.90 -7.92
N THR A 68 -12.59 -11.10 -6.62
CA THR A 68 -11.85 -10.47 -5.51
C THR A 68 -10.34 -10.64 -5.62
N ILE A 69 -9.86 -11.84 -5.92
CA ILE A 69 -8.41 -12.11 -6.08
C ILE A 69 -7.81 -11.33 -7.26
N SER A 70 -8.48 -11.31 -8.42
CA SER A 70 -7.95 -10.60 -9.58
C SER A 70 -8.02 -9.09 -9.43
N GLY A 71 -9.07 -8.57 -8.79
CA GLY A 71 -9.18 -7.17 -8.38
C GLY A 71 -8.00 -6.77 -7.49
N TYR A 72 -7.69 -7.59 -6.48
CA TYR A 72 -6.59 -7.34 -5.55
C TYR A 72 -5.23 -7.21 -6.27
N TYR A 73 -4.90 -8.16 -7.15
CA TYR A 73 -3.64 -8.11 -7.91
C TYR A 73 -3.59 -6.93 -8.89
N ILE A 74 -4.70 -6.58 -9.53
CA ILE A 74 -4.75 -5.42 -10.41
C ILE A 74 -4.55 -4.13 -9.63
N SER A 75 -5.20 -4.01 -8.47
CA SER A 75 -5.01 -2.86 -7.57
C SER A 75 -3.55 -2.75 -7.14
N ALA A 76 -2.91 -3.87 -6.76
CA ALA A 76 -1.49 -3.89 -6.40
C ALA A 76 -0.58 -3.45 -7.56
N ILE A 77 -0.81 -3.93 -8.78
CA ILE A 77 -0.02 -3.53 -9.96
C ILE A 77 -0.18 -2.04 -10.24
N VAL A 78 -1.42 -1.52 -10.21
CA VAL A 78 -1.69 -0.09 -10.41
C VAL A 78 -0.98 0.75 -9.34
N GLY A 79 -1.07 0.35 -8.07
CA GLY A 79 -0.37 1.03 -6.98
C GLY A 79 1.14 1.09 -7.18
N VAL A 80 1.77 -0.03 -7.55
CA VAL A 80 3.21 -0.08 -7.87
C VAL A 80 3.55 0.87 -9.01
N ILE A 81 2.81 0.83 -10.13
CA ILE A 81 3.04 1.70 -11.28
C ILE A 81 2.94 3.18 -10.87
N LEU A 82 1.93 3.55 -10.09
CA LEU A 82 1.73 4.93 -9.63
C LEU A 82 2.87 5.41 -8.75
N VAL A 83 3.32 4.58 -7.80
CA VAL A 83 4.46 4.90 -6.93
C VAL A 83 5.72 5.14 -7.78
N PHE A 84 6.04 4.23 -8.70
CA PHE A 84 7.19 4.39 -9.60
C PHE A 84 7.06 5.63 -10.48
N ALA A 85 5.88 5.93 -11.02
CA ALA A 85 5.63 7.11 -11.83
C ALA A 85 5.84 8.41 -11.04
N ILE A 86 5.31 8.50 -9.81
CA ILE A 86 5.48 9.65 -8.93
C ILE A 86 6.97 9.86 -8.62
N TYR A 87 7.69 8.83 -8.20
CA TYR A 87 9.12 8.94 -7.91
C TYR A 87 9.95 9.29 -9.14
N PHE A 88 9.60 8.74 -10.30
CA PHE A 88 10.27 9.08 -11.56
C PHE A 88 10.08 10.55 -11.92
N ILE A 89 8.87 11.08 -11.81
CA ILE A 89 8.56 12.49 -12.06
C ILE A 89 9.31 13.37 -11.06
N LEU A 90 9.25 13.06 -9.77
CA LEU A 90 9.95 13.80 -8.72
C LEU A 90 11.46 13.84 -8.98
N ALA A 91 12.06 12.70 -9.32
CA ALA A 91 13.48 12.62 -9.65
C ALA A 91 13.86 13.52 -10.84
N LYS A 92 13.02 13.56 -11.88
CA LYS A 92 13.23 14.40 -13.06
C LYS A 92 13.13 15.89 -12.72
N VAL A 93 12.12 16.30 -11.95
CA VAL A 93 11.92 17.70 -11.52
C VAL A 93 13.07 18.16 -10.63
N LEU A 94 13.50 17.33 -9.67
CA LEU A 94 14.61 17.65 -8.76
C LEU A 94 15.96 17.73 -9.50
N LYS A 95 16.18 16.87 -10.50
CA LYS A 95 17.41 16.90 -11.32
C LYS A 95 17.45 18.13 -12.23
N GLY A 96 16.31 18.54 -12.79
CA GLY A 96 16.21 19.76 -13.61
C GLY A 96 16.64 21.02 -12.85
N LYS A 97 16.27 21.14 -11.57
CA LYS A 97 16.67 22.28 -10.71
C LYS A 97 18.18 22.36 -10.41
N LYS A 98 18.93 21.28 -10.60
CA LYS A 98 20.37 21.21 -10.28
C LYS A 98 21.27 21.64 -11.44
N VAL A 99 20.72 21.78 -12.66
CA VAL A 99 21.46 22.18 -13.87
C VAL A 99 21.37 23.69 -14.13
N GLU A 100 20.39 24.38 -13.53
CA GLU A 100 20.21 25.83 -13.64
C GLU A 100 20.86 26.65 -12.49
N ARG A 101 21.76 26.04 -11.69
CA ARG A 101 22.56 26.73 -10.67
C ARG A 101 24.04 26.64 -10.96
#